data_AF-A0A3S0PZX8-F1
#
_entry.id   AF-A0A3S0PZX8-F1
#
_cell.length_a   1.000
_cell.length_b   1.000
_cell.length_c   1.000
_cell.angle_alpha   90.00
_cell.angle_beta   90.00
_cell.angle_gamma   90.00
#
_symmetry.space_group_name_H-M   'P 1'
#
loop_
_entity.id
_entity.type
_entity.pdbx_description
1 polymer ?
#
loop_
_entity_poly.entity_id
_entity_poly.type
_entity_poly.pdbx_seq_one_letter_code
_entity_poly.pdbx_strand_id
1 'polypeptide(L)' 'MKRDESTRSVWPAVPQRRDVLRLALMIDRDSGRVRRWYRAETIAEFGGRTPQEMCACGFGGLVVYYLEQILHGNRG' A
#
# COMPACT_ATOMS: atom_id res chain seq x y z
N MET A 1 -32.20 23.73 17.24
CA MET A 1 -31.81 23.98 15.83
C MET A 1 -31.12 22.75 15.28
N LYS A 2 -31.43 22.36 14.05
CA LYS A 2 -31.00 21.13 13.36
C LYS A 2 -29.70 21.34 12.57
N ARG A 3 -28.98 20.23 12.40
CA ARG A 3 -27.96 19.86 11.39
C ARG A 3 -26.54 20.39 11.63
N ASP A 4 -25.57 19.51 11.87
CA ASP A 4 -24.87 18.56 10.96
C ASP A 4 -23.72 19.26 10.22
N GLU A 5 -22.51 19.08 10.72
CA GLU A 5 -21.29 19.27 9.93
C GLU A 5 -20.18 18.41 10.55
N SER A 6 -20.51 17.14 10.84
CA SER A 6 -19.49 16.12 11.00
C SER A 6 -19.03 15.76 9.59
N THR A 7 -18.23 16.65 8.99
CA THR A 7 -17.45 16.35 7.78
C THR A 7 -16.41 15.30 8.15
N ARG A 8 -16.89 14.06 8.29
CA ARG A 8 -16.08 12.84 8.09
C ARG A 8 -15.33 13.09 6.81
N SER A 9 -14.06 13.40 6.94
CA SER A 9 -13.27 13.81 5.80
C SER A 9 -13.26 12.63 4.83
N VAL A 10 -13.95 12.81 3.69
CA VAL A 10 -14.12 11.83 2.61
C VAL A 10 -12.83 11.78 1.79
N TRP A 11 -11.67 11.73 2.45
CA TRP A 11 -10.44 11.39 1.78
C TRP A 11 -10.57 9.92 1.36
N PRO A 12 -10.29 9.56 0.10
CA PRO A 12 -10.26 8.15 -0.27
C PRO A 12 -9.33 7.47 0.74
N ALA A 13 -9.87 6.48 1.46
CA ALA A 13 -9.17 5.83 2.55
C ALA A 13 -7.78 5.43 2.03
N VAL A 14 -6.73 6.10 2.54
CA VAL A 14 -5.36 5.84 2.13
C VAL A 14 -5.18 4.33 2.20
N PRO A 15 -4.81 3.65 1.09
CA PRO A 15 -4.76 2.20 1.07
C PRO A 15 -3.95 1.70 2.25
N GLN A 16 -4.64 0.97 3.12
CA GLN A 16 -4.08 0.62 4.41
C GLN A 16 -3.14 -0.56 4.20
N ARG A 17 -2.29 -0.81 5.20
CA ARG A 17 -1.45 -2.01 5.28
C ARG A 17 -2.16 -3.29 4.79
N ARG A 18 -3.46 -3.43 5.11
CA ARG A 18 -4.26 -4.59 4.70
C ARG A 18 -4.36 -4.75 3.18
N ASP A 19 -4.56 -3.66 2.46
CA ASP A 19 -4.78 -3.68 1.01
C ASP A 19 -3.48 -3.99 0.28
N VAL A 20 -2.36 -3.40 0.72
CA VAL A 20 -1.01 -3.70 0.24
C VAL A 20 -0.66 -5.18 0.44
N LEU A 21 -0.86 -5.71 1.65
CA LEU A 21 -0.56 -7.12 1.94
C LEU A 21 -1.46 -8.07 1.14
N ARG A 22 -2.72 -7.72 0.92
CA ARG A 22 -3.64 -8.53 0.13
C ARG A 22 -3.19 -8.63 -1.32
N LEU A 23 -2.81 -7.50 -1.92
CA LEU A 23 -2.34 -7.47 -3.30
C LEU A 23 -0.98 -8.16 -3.46
N ALA A 24 -0.05 -7.94 -2.52
CA ALA A 24 1.22 -8.64 -2.52
C ALA A 24 1.05 -10.17 -2.41
N LEU A 25 0.06 -10.65 -1.64
CA LEU A 25 -0.29 -12.06 -1.56
C LEU A 25 -0.88 -12.65 -2.86
N MET A 26 -1.40 -11.80 -3.75
CA MET A 26 -1.85 -12.26 -5.07
C MET A 26 -0.68 -12.53 -6.01
N ILE A 27 0.41 -11.76 -5.86
CA ILE A 27 1.66 -11.89 -6.61
C ILE A 27 2.51 -13.04 -6.06
N ASP A 28 2.74 -13.06 -4.75
CA ASP A 28 3.49 -14.10 -4.05
C ASP A 28 2.62 -14.76 -2.98
N ARG A 29 2.36 -16.06 -3.15
CA ARG A 29 1.48 -16.83 -2.26
C ARG A 29 2.12 -17.14 -0.90
N ASP A 30 3.43 -16.95 -0.75
CA ASP A 30 4.15 -17.14 0.52
C ASP A 30 3.93 -15.95 1.46
N SER A 31 3.02 -16.13 2.42
CA SER A 31 2.73 -15.10 3.43
C SER A 31 3.93 -14.72 4.32
N GLY A 32 4.91 -15.61 4.49
CA GLY A 32 6.13 -15.31 5.23
C GLY A 32 7.03 -14.37 4.43
N ARG A 33 7.19 -14.66 3.14
CA ARG A 33 7.97 -13.82 2.21
C ARG A 33 7.33 -12.45 2.02
N VAL A 34 6.02 -12.37 1.80
CA VAL A 34 5.29 -11.10 1.67
C VAL A 34 5.44 -10.24 2.93
N ARG A 35 5.36 -10.85 4.12
CA ARG A 35 5.54 -10.12 5.39
C ARG A 35 6.98 -9.63 5.57
N ARG A 36 7.98 -10.41 5.14
CA ARG A 36 9.38 -10.00 5.17
C ARG A 36 9.61 -8.83 4.21
N TRP A 37 9.18 -8.96 2.95
CA TRP A 37 9.25 -7.92 1.95
C TRP A 37 8.63 -6.61 2.45
N TYR A 38 7.39 -6.67 2.95
CA TYR A 38 6.66 -5.49 3.42
C TYR A 38 7.40 -4.68 4.49
N ARG A 39 8.18 -5.36 5.34
CA ARG A 39 8.83 -4.77 6.52
C ARG A 39 10.32 -4.46 6.34
N ALA A 40 11.00 -5.19 5.47
CA ALA A 40 12.45 -5.24 5.46
C ALA A 40 13.08 -4.99 4.09
N GLU A 41 12.31 -5.10 3.01
CA GLU A 41 12.82 -4.85 1.67
C GLU A 41 12.46 -3.43 1.24
N THR A 42 13.50 -2.69 0.85
CA THR A 42 13.37 -1.33 0.36
C THR A 42 13.10 -1.34 -1.14
N ILE A 43 12.29 -0.39 -1.59
CA ILE A 43 11.94 -0.24 -3.00
C ILE A 43 12.66 1.02 -3.50
N ALA A 44 13.49 0.87 -4.54
CA ALA A 44 14.33 1.96 -5.04
C ALA A 44 13.48 3.13 -5.56
N GLU A 45 12.36 2.81 -6.21
CA GLU A 45 11.33 3.71 -6.74
C GLU A 45 10.65 4.53 -5.64
N PHE A 46 10.74 4.09 -4.38
CA PHE A 46 10.26 4.80 -3.20
C PHE A 46 11.38 5.50 -2.41
N GLY A 47 12.50 5.79 -3.08
CA GLY A 47 13.65 6.45 -2.46
C GLY A 47 14.33 5.59 -1.39
N GLY A 48 14.29 4.26 -1.56
CA GLY A 48 14.86 3.31 -0.61
C GLY A 48 14.01 3.10 0.65
N ARG A 49 12.71 3.42 0.60
CA ARG A 49 11.76 3.13 1.69
C ARG A 49 11.11 1.77 1.51
N THR A 50 10.73 1.16 2.63
CA THR A 50 9.93 -0.05 2.67
C THR A 50 8.45 0.24 2.39
N PRO A 51 7.68 -0.76 1.92
CA PRO A 51 6.22 -0.68 1.84
C PRO A 51 5.55 -0.25 3.15
N GLN A 52 6.07 -0.72 4.28
CA GLN A 52 5.58 -0.34 5.61
C GLN A 52 5.74 1.15 5.89
N GLU A 53 6.93 1.70 5.64
CA GLU A 53 7.20 3.13 5.83
C GLU A 53 6.32 3.98 4.91
N MET A 54 6.14 3.54 3.66
CA MET A 54 5.23 4.20 2.72
C MET A 54 3.80 4.22 3.23
N CYS A 55 3.29 3.11 3.76
CA CYS A 55 1.97 3.06 4.39
C CYS A 55 1.88 3.98 5.61
N ALA A 56 2.91 3.99 6.47
CA ALA A 56 2.94 4.80 7.68
C ALA A 56 2.95 6.31 7.38
N CYS A 57 3.58 6.73 6.27
CA CYS A 57 3.59 8.11 5.81
C CYS A 57 2.35 8.51 4.99
N GLY A 58 1.35 7.63 4.84
CA GLY A 58 0.15 7.93 4.07
C GLY A 58 0.28 7.73 2.56
N PHE A 59 1.38 7.12 2.09
CA PHE A 59 1.67 6.84 0.68
C PHE A 59 1.38 5.40 0.28
N GLY A 60 0.54 4.68 1.03
CA GLY A 60 0.19 3.28 0.76
C GLY A 60 -0.41 3.06 -0.65
N GLY A 61 -1.07 4.07 -1.22
CA GLY A 61 -1.60 4.00 -2.58
C GLY A 61 -0.52 3.88 -3.67
N LEU A 62 0.67 4.46 -3.46
CA LEU A 62 1.79 4.29 -4.41
C LEU A 62 2.30 2.84 -4.40
N VAL A 63 2.32 2.21 -3.22
CA VAL A 63 2.69 0.80 -3.08
C VAL A 63 1.67 -0.10 -3.78
N VAL A 64 0.37 0.19 -3.64
CA VAL A 64 -0.68 -0.54 -4.36
C VAL A 64 -0.50 -0.40 -5.86
N TYR A 65 -0.35 0.82 -6.37
CA TYR A 65 -0.12 1.06 -7.80
C TYR A 65 1.10 0.31 -8.33
N TYR A 66 2.22 0.32 -7.59
CA TYR A 66 3.42 -0.43 -7.94
C TYR A 66 3.18 -1.94 -8.03
N LEU A 67 2.44 -2.51 -7.08
CA LEU A 67 2.09 -3.93 -7.11
C LEU A 67 1.12 -4.27 -8.25
N GLU A 68 0.19 -3.38 -8.59
CA GLU A 68 -0.69 -3.55 -9.75
C GLU A 68 0.12 -3.61 -11.05
N GLN A 69 1.13 -2.75 -11.22
CA GLN A 69 2.03 -2.81 -12.38
C GLN A 69 2.74 -4.16 -12.50
N ILE A 70 3.25 -4.70 -11.39
CA ILE A 70 3.87 -6.04 -11.34
C ILE A 70 2.86 -7.11 -11.71
N LEU A 71 1.65 -7.07 -11.15
CA LEU A 71 0.59 -8.05 -11.39
C LEU A 71 0.17 -8.08 -12.87
N HIS A 72 0.11 -6.90 -13.51
CA HIS A 72 -0.26 -6.75 -14.92
C HIS A 72 0.92 -6.96 -15.89
N GLY A 73 2.13 -7.20 -15.39
CA GLY A 73 3.33 -7.42 -16.22
C GLY A 73 3.91 -6.15 -16.85
N ASN A 74 3.41 -4.98 -16.48
CA ASN A 74 3.97 -3.69 -16.91
C ASN A 74 5.14 -3.33 -16.01
N ARG A 75 6.33 -3.89 -16.29
CA ARG A 75 7.55 -3.36 -15.68
C ARG A 75 7.91 -2.07 -16.43
N GLY A 76 7.69 -0.93 -15.78
CA GLY A 76 8.35 0.33 -16.15
C GLY A 76 9.83 0.28 -15.79
#